data_AF-A0A3D2ICE8-F1
#
_entry.id   AF-A0A3D2ICE8-F1
#
_cell.length_a   1.000
_cell.length_b   1.000
_cell.length_c   1.000
_cell.angle_alpha   90.00
_cell.angle_beta   90.00
_cell.angle_gamma   90.00
#
_symmetry.space_group_name_H-M   'P 1'
#
loop_
_entity.id
_entity.type
_entity.pdbx_description
1 polymer ?
#
loop_
_entity_poly.entity_id
_entity_poly.type
_entity_poly.pdbx_seq_one_letter_code
_entity_poly.pdbx_strand_id
1 'polypeptide(L)'
;ANKRKLKEKDRHARNSTGIRSAREAVVFEAPKMIGLTGKETEKEIPLESPRNCYVCKEIFHNLHHFYDTMCKGCGDFNYAKRFQSADLTNQVALVTGSRLKIGYHITLMMLRAGATVIATTRFPVDSA
;
A
#
# COMPACT_ATOMS: atom_id res chain seq x y z
N ALA A 1 31.48 -5.18 -12.90
CA ALA A 1 31.10 -3.75 -12.74
C ALA A 1 29.67 -3.44 -13.23
N ASN A 2 29.29 -3.76 -14.47
CA ASN A 2 27.98 -3.38 -15.04
C ASN A 2 26.75 -3.91 -14.30
N LYS A 3 26.73 -5.20 -13.89
CA LYS A 3 25.59 -5.77 -13.12
C LYS A 3 25.31 -5.03 -11.80
N ARG A 4 26.34 -4.47 -11.16
CA ARG A 4 26.18 -3.69 -9.92
C ARG A 4 25.51 -2.34 -10.20
N LYS A 5 25.93 -1.66 -11.28
CA LYS A 5 25.32 -0.39 -11.72
C LYS A 5 23.83 -0.56 -12.06
N LEU A 6 23.46 -1.64 -12.76
CA LEU A 6 22.05 -1.94 -13.10
C LEU A 6 21.21 -2.20 -11.84
N LYS A 7 21.72 -3.00 -10.89
CA LYS A 7 21.03 -3.23 -9.61
C LYS A 7 20.84 -1.95 -8.80
N GLU A 8 21.79 -1.03 -8.87
CA GLU A 8 21.72 0.25 -8.18
C GLU A 8 20.68 1.18 -8.82
N LYS A 9 20.63 1.25 -10.15
CA LYS A 9 19.55 1.93 -10.88
C LYS A 9 18.17 1.38 -10.49
N ASP A 10 17.97 0.06 -10.52
CA ASP A 10 16.71 -0.57 -10.12
C ASP A 10 16.37 -0.32 -8.65
N ARG A 11 17.36 -0.12 -7.78
CA ARG A 11 17.13 0.27 -6.38
C ARG A 11 16.61 1.69 -6.30
N HIS A 12 17.22 2.63 -7.02
CA HIS A 12 16.76 4.02 -7.07
C HIS A 12 15.35 4.11 -7.67
N ALA A 13 15.07 3.39 -8.75
CA ALA A 13 13.74 3.34 -9.39
C ALA A 13 12.65 2.81 -8.43
N ARG A 14 12.95 1.81 -7.60
CA ARG A 14 11.97 1.31 -6.62
C ARG A 14 11.71 2.30 -5.49
N ASN A 15 12.73 3.04 -5.05
CA ASN A 15 12.59 4.02 -3.98
C ASN A 15 11.62 5.17 -4.34
N SER A 16 11.36 5.42 -5.63
CA SER A 16 10.37 6.42 -6.05
C SER A 16 8.92 5.92 -6.03
N THR A 17 8.65 4.66 -5.69
CA THR A 17 7.28 4.12 -5.61
C THR A 17 6.55 4.61 -4.36
N GLY A 18 5.23 4.79 -4.46
CA GLY A 18 4.42 5.31 -3.35
C GLY A 18 4.50 4.49 -2.06
N ILE A 19 4.65 3.16 -2.14
CA ILE A 19 4.80 2.30 -0.96
C ILE A 19 6.10 2.56 -0.19
N ARG A 20 7.16 3.04 -0.86
CA ARG A 20 8.43 3.38 -0.21
C ARG A 20 8.31 4.69 0.55
N SER A 21 7.77 5.72 -0.09
CA SER A 21 7.47 7.00 0.55
C SER A 21 6.56 6.82 1.78
N ALA A 22 5.53 5.97 1.67
CA ALA A 22 4.63 5.68 2.80
C ALA A 22 5.30 4.93 3.97
N ARG A 23 6.39 4.19 3.72
CA ARG A 23 7.14 3.47 4.77
C ARG A 23 8.22 4.31 5.43
N GLU A 24 8.76 5.29 4.72
CA GLU A 24 9.82 6.18 5.20
C GLU A 24 9.26 7.38 5.98
N ALA A 25 7.94 7.61 5.95
CA ALA A 25 7.28 8.65 6.72
C ALA A 25 7.49 8.46 8.24
N VAL A 26 7.84 9.55 8.93
CA VAL A 26 8.07 9.57 10.39
C VAL A 26 6.78 9.29 11.17
N VAL A 27 5.66 9.82 10.68
CA VAL A 27 4.33 9.55 11.18
C VAL A 27 3.60 8.70 10.16
N PHE A 28 3.01 7.60 10.62
CA PHE A 28 2.22 6.76 9.75
C PHE A 28 0.93 7.49 9.37
N GLU A 29 0.85 7.97 8.12
CA GLU A 29 -0.38 8.49 7.54
C GLU A 29 -0.97 7.48 6.57
N ALA A 30 -2.26 7.18 6.73
CA ALA A 30 -2.97 6.38 5.75
C ALA A 30 -2.92 7.11 4.39
N PRO A 31 -2.31 6.52 3.33
CA PRO A 31 -2.23 7.12 2.02
C PRO A 31 -3.63 7.49 1.54
N LYS A 32 -3.81 8.74 1.11
CA LYS A 32 -5.02 9.17 0.42
C LYS A 32 -5.08 8.48 -0.94
N MET A 33 -6.29 8.21 -1.43
CA MET A 33 -6.47 7.75 -2.80
C MET A 33 -5.97 8.87 -3.70
N ILE A 34 -4.86 8.63 -4.37
CA ILE A 34 -4.48 9.50 -5.48
C ILE A 34 -5.38 9.02 -6.60
N GLY A 35 -6.31 9.85 -7.03
CA GLY A 35 -7.14 9.53 -8.18
C GLY A 35 -6.20 9.18 -9.33
N LEU A 36 -6.38 8.01 -9.95
CA LEU A 36 -5.73 7.64 -11.20
C LEU A 36 -6.22 8.61 -12.28
N THR A 37 -5.65 9.81 -12.31
CA THR A 37 -5.99 10.89 -13.26
C THR A 37 -5.46 10.60 -14.67
N GLY A 38 -5.15 9.33 -14.99
CA GLY A 38 -4.47 8.92 -16.22
C GLY A 38 -2.99 9.30 -16.30
N LYS A 39 -2.56 10.37 -15.61
CA LYS A 39 -1.17 10.86 -15.62
C LYS A 39 -0.15 9.94 -14.93
N GLU A 40 -0.59 9.03 -14.07
CA GLU A 40 0.30 8.06 -13.43
C GLU A 40 0.60 6.85 -14.31
N THR A 41 -0.33 6.50 -15.21
CA THR A 41 -0.13 5.50 -16.28
C THR A 41 0.91 5.94 -17.30
N GLU A 42 1.20 7.25 -17.41
CA GLU A 42 2.21 7.78 -18.34
C GLU A 42 3.65 7.67 -17.81
N LYS A 43 3.84 7.39 -16.51
CA LYS A 43 5.17 7.21 -15.89
C LYS A 43 5.44 5.74 -15.58
N GLU A 44 5.35 4.88 -16.59
CA GLU A 44 5.88 3.52 -16.45
C GLU A 44 7.41 3.60 -16.28
N ILE A 45 7.90 3.22 -15.09
CA ILE A 45 9.33 3.20 -14.80
C ILE A 45 9.86 1.81 -15.17
N PRO A 46 10.64 1.67 -16.26
CA PRO A 46 11.19 0.37 -16.63
C PRO A 46 12.29 -0.06 -15.65
N LEU A 47 12.37 -1.37 -15.43
CA LEU A 47 13.44 -2.04 -14.71
C LEU A 47 14.47 -2.57 -15.69
N GLU A 48 15.74 -2.38 -15.36
CA GLU A 48 16.87 -2.92 -16.12
C GLU A 48 16.96 -4.44 -15.94
N SER A 49 16.54 -4.95 -14.78
CA SER A 49 16.38 -6.38 -14.51
C SER A 49 14.91 -6.72 -14.23
N PRO A 50 14.27 -7.59 -15.04
CA PRO A 50 12.93 -8.10 -14.73
C PRO A 50 12.86 -8.76 -13.35
N ARG A 51 11.66 -8.74 -12.76
CA ARG A 51 11.39 -9.32 -11.43
C ARG A 51 10.11 -10.13 -11.44
N ASN A 52 10.01 -11.09 -10.53
CA ASN A 52 8.79 -11.86 -10.30
C ASN A 52 7.82 -11.05 -9.43
N CYS A 53 6.57 -10.97 -9.85
CA CYS A 53 5.48 -10.41 -9.07
C CYS A 53 5.35 -11.15 -7.74
N TYR A 54 5.19 -10.42 -6.64
CA TYR A 54 5.00 -10.99 -5.31
C TYR A 54 3.75 -11.87 -5.22
N VAL A 55 2.69 -11.52 -5.96
CA VAL A 55 1.37 -12.18 -5.94
C VAL A 55 1.33 -13.34 -6.96
N CYS A 56 1.26 -13.04 -8.26
CA CYS A 56 1.07 -14.05 -9.31
C CYS A 56 2.35 -14.73 -9.80
N LYS A 57 3.53 -14.27 -9.35
CA LYS A 57 4.86 -14.76 -9.78
C LYS A 57 5.24 -14.52 -11.24
N GLU A 58 4.38 -13.93 -12.05
CA GLU A 58 4.72 -13.51 -13.41
C GLU A 58 5.87 -12.50 -13.43
N ILE A 59 6.68 -12.56 -14.48
CA ILE A 59 7.77 -11.63 -14.70
C ILE A 59 7.19 -10.30 -15.18
N PHE A 60 7.62 -9.20 -14.55
CA PHE A 60 7.27 -7.85 -14.98
C PHE A 60 8.53 -7.00 -15.22
N HIS A 61 8.39 -6.05 -16.13
CA HIS A 61 9.47 -5.15 -16.57
C HIS A 61 9.26 -3.70 -16.13
N ASN A 62 8.03 -3.29 -15.80
CA ASN A 62 7.71 -1.92 -15.44
C ASN A 62 7.18 -1.86 -14.00
N LEU A 63 7.64 -0.88 -13.23
CA LEU A 63 7.16 -0.67 -11.87
C LEU A 63 5.75 -0.11 -11.88
N HIS A 64 4.91 -0.62 -10.98
CA HIS A 64 3.65 0.01 -10.64
C HIS A 64 3.91 1.28 -9.82
N HIS A 65 3.19 2.37 -10.12
CA HIS A 65 3.36 3.69 -9.48
C HIS A 65 3.41 3.61 -7.94
N PHE A 66 2.58 2.74 -7.35
CA PHE A 66 2.54 2.54 -5.91
C PHE A 66 3.36 1.34 -5.39
N TYR A 67 3.47 0.23 -6.14
CA TYR A 67 3.98 -1.04 -5.61
C TYR A 67 5.25 -1.47 -6.35
N ASP A 68 6.35 -1.64 -5.61
CA ASP A 68 7.65 -2.01 -6.20
C ASP A 68 7.91 -3.52 -6.34
N THR A 69 6.96 -4.34 -5.90
CA THR A 69 7.06 -5.81 -5.92
C THR A 69 5.89 -6.49 -6.63
N MET A 70 5.06 -5.75 -7.36
CA MET A 70 3.89 -6.31 -8.06
C MET A 70 3.92 -5.94 -9.53
N CYS A 71 3.46 -6.86 -10.39
CA CYS A 71 3.14 -6.50 -11.78
C CYS A 71 1.97 -5.51 -11.81
N LYS A 72 1.77 -4.84 -12.95
CA LYS A 72 0.72 -3.82 -13.10
C LYS A 72 -0.67 -4.34 -12.72
N GLY A 73 -1.09 -5.50 -13.24
CA GLY A 73 -2.43 -6.06 -12.96
C GLY A 73 -2.67 -6.35 -11.48
N CYS A 74 -1.70 -6.97 -10.80
CA CYS A 74 -1.78 -7.20 -9.35
C CYS A 74 -1.71 -5.88 -8.56
N GLY A 75 -0.88 -4.94 -8.99
CA GLY A 75 -0.74 -3.63 -8.37
C GLY A 75 -2.05 -2.83 -8.44
N ASP A 76 -2.64 -2.70 -9.63
CA ASP A 76 -3.88 -1.99 -9.88
C ASP A 76 -5.02 -2.58 -9.03
N PHE A 77 -5.15 -3.92 -9.02
CA PHE A 77 -6.15 -4.62 -8.21
C PHE A 77 -5.99 -4.35 -6.71
N ASN A 78 -4.77 -4.52 -6.18
CA ASN A 78 -4.51 -4.29 -4.75
C ASN A 78 -4.65 -2.81 -4.36
N TYR A 79 -4.28 -1.90 -5.26
CA TYR A 79 -4.43 -0.47 -5.05
C TYR A 79 -5.91 -0.10 -4.96
N ALA A 80 -6.74 -0.61 -5.88
CA ALA A 80 -8.20 -0.42 -5.80
C ALA A 80 -8.79 -1.01 -4.51
N LYS A 81 -8.37 -2.21 -4.10
CA LYS A 81 -8.81 -2.85 -2.85
C LYS A 81 -8.47 -2.05 -1.60
N ARG A 82 -7.36 -1.30 -1.61
CA ARG A 82 -6.97 -0.43 -0.49
C ARG A 82 -8.03 0.62 -0.13
N PHE A 83 -8.82 1.04 -1.12
CA PHE A 83 -9.84 2.07 -0.94
C PHE A 83 -11.26 1.55 -1.11
N GLN A 84 -11.43 0.24 -1.24
CA GLN A 84 -12.74 -0.37 -1.23
C GLN A 84 -13.37 -0.13 0.15
N SER A 85 -14.61 0.35 0.15
CA SER A 85 -15.42 0.54 1.35
C SER A 85 -16.73 -0.23 1.22
N ALA A 86 -17.42 -0.40 2.35
CA ALA A 86 -18.79 -0.89 2.45
C ALA A 86 -19.54 0.02 3.45
N ASP A 87 -20.87 0.03 3.40
CA ASP A 87 -21.66 0.65 4.47
C ASP A 87 -21.74 -0.33 5.65
N LEU A 88 -21.20 0.10 6.80
CA LEU A 88 -21.20 -0.64 8.04
C LEU A 88 -22.01 0.08 9.14
N THR A 89 -22.92 0.97 8.74
CA THR A 89 -23.84 1.63 9.68
C THR A 89 -24.59 0.58 10.51
N ASN A 90 -24.72 0.84 11.82
CA ASN A 90 -25.32 -0.08 12.81
C ASN A 90 -24.57 -1.40 13.02
N GLN A 91 -23.36 -1.57 12.51
CA GLN A 91 -22.51 -2.72 12.80
C GLN A 91 -21.55 -2.41 13.95
N VAL A 92 -21.30 -3.42 14.80
CA VAL A 92 -20.29 -3.37 15.86
C VAL A 92 -19.14 -4.30 15.50
N ALA A 93 -17.91 -3.77 15.46
CA ALA A 93 -16.72 -4.54 15.12
C ALA A 93 -15.71 -4.55 16.27
N LEU A 94 -15.23 -5.73 16.65
CA LEU A 94 -14.11 -5.90 17.57
C LEU A 94 -12.80 -6.00 16.78
N VAL A 95 -11.87 -5.06 16.99
CA VAL A 95 -10.56 -5.06 16.37
C VAL A 95 -9.47 -5.24 17.43
N THR A 96 -8.76 -6.36 17.37
CA THR A 96 -7.63 -6.63 18.26
C THR A 96 -6.32 -6.13 17.64
N GLY A 97 -5.40 -5.64 18.47
CA GLY A 97 -4.14 -5.06 18.01
C GLY A 97 -4.32 -3.77 17.20
N SER A 98 -5.30 -2.93 17.58
CA SER A 98 -5.76 -1.75 16.84
C SER A 98 -4.71 -0.64 16.67
N ARG A 99 -3.66 -0.60 17.49
CA ARG A 99 -2.76 0.56 17.55
C ARG A 99 -1.87 0.77 16.32
N LEU A 100 -1.39 -0.30 15.68
CA LEU A 100 -0.35 -0.20 14.65
C LEU A 100 -0.66 -1.03 13.41
N LYS A 101 -0.04 -0.62 12.29
CA LYS A 101 0.00 -1.36 11.03
C LYS A 101 -1.41 -1.72 10.53
N ILE A 102 -1.68 -3.01 10.35
CA ILE A 102 -2.92 -3.53 9.78
C ILE A 102 -4.10 -3.29 10.72
N GLY A 103 -3.92 -3.45 12.04
CA GLY A 103 -4.98 -3.21 13.02
C GLY A 103 -5.47 -1.76 12.98
N TYR A 104 -4.54 -0.81 12.97
CA TYR A 104 -4.85 0.63 12.81
C TYR A 104 -5.64 0.91 11.53
N HIS A 105 -5.23 0.32 10.42
CA HIS A 105 -5.94 0.48 9.15
C HIS A 105 -7.33 -0.12 9.16
N ILE A 106 -7.52 -1.31 9.74
CA ILE A 106 -8.83 -1.95 9.84
C ILE A 106 -9.77 -1.07 10.68
N THR A 107 -9.30 -0.60 11.84
CA THR A 107 -10.06 0.31 12.71
C THR A 107 -10.47 1.57 11.93
N LEU A 108 -9.52 2.24 11.27
CA LEU A 108 -9.80 3.45 10.50
C LEU A 108 -10.77 3.20 9.33
N MET A 109 -10.62 2.08 8.62
CA MET A 109 -11.53 1.71 7.52
C MET A 109 -12.95 1.45 8.03
N MET A 110 -13.10 0.70 9.13
CA MET A 110 -14.41 0.40 9.72
C MET A 110 -15.10 1.65 10.27
N LEU A 111 -14.36 2.54 10.94
CA LEU A 111 -14.88 3.83 11.40
C LEU A 111 -15.36 4.70 10.24
N ARG A 112 -14.56 4.80 9.16
CA ARG A 112 -14.94 5.55 7.94
C ARG A 112 -16.14 4.95 7.22
N ALA A 113 -16.34 3.64 7.36
CA ALA A 113 -17.49 2.91 6.84
C ALA A 113 -18.75 3.04 7.73
N GLY A 114 -18.69 3.73 8.87
CA GLY A 114 -19.84 3.97 9.75
C GLY A 114 -20.05 2.93 10.86
N ALA A 115 -19.10 2.00 11.06
CA ALA A 115 -19.18 1.02 12.14
C ALA A 115 -18.89 1.65 13.51
N THR A 116 -19.49 1.07 14.55
CA THR A 116 -18.99 1.22 15.92
C THR A 116 -17.84 0.24 16.12
N VAL A 117 -16.64 0.73 16.46
CA VAL A 117 -15.46 -0.12 16.60
C VAL A 117 -15.00 -0.21 18.05
N ILE A 118 -14.98 -1.42 18.59
CA ILE A 118 -14.32 -1.77 19.85
C ILE A 118 -12.87 -2.11 19.53
N ALA A 119 -11.96 -1.17 19.79
CA ALA A 119 -10.54 -1.33 19.54
C ALA A 119 -9.81 -1.83 20.79
N THR A 120 -9.00 -2.89 20.67
CA THR A 120 -8.22 -3.43 21.79
C THR A 120 -6.72 -3.44 21.49
N THR A 121 -5.93 -3.07 22.49
CA THR A 121 -4.46 -3.07 22.47
C THR A 121 -3.94 -3.10 23.89
N ARG A 122 -2.68 -3.51 24.08
CA ARG A 122 -2.00 -3.44 25.39
C ARG A 122 -1.60 -2.02 25.80
N PHE A 123 -1.87 -1.01 24.96
CA PHE A 123 -1.54 0.40 25.19
C PHE A 123 -2.81 1.27 25.08
N PRO A 124 -3.71 1.27 26.08
CA PRO A 124 -5.05 1.84 25.96
C PRO A 124 -5.06 3.37 25.76
N VAL A 125 -4.04 4.07 26.26
CA VAL A 125 -3.90 5.54 26.13
C VAL A 125 -3.58 5.96 24.68
N ASP A 126 -3.06 5.04 23.88
CA ASP A 126 -2.61 5.30 22.50
C ASP A 126 -3.32 4.33 21.54
N SER A 127 -4.65 4.25 21.67
CA SER A 127 -5.52 3.40 20.86
C SER A 127 -6.66 4.21 20.29
N ALA A 128 -6.67 4.33 18.96
CA ALA A 128 -7.52 5.20 18.13
C ALA A 128 -6.94 6.61 17.92
#